data_AF-A0A6N8EB39-F1
#
_entry.id   AF-A0A6N8EB39-F1
#
_cell.length_a   1.000
_cell.length_b   1.000
_cell.length_c   1.000
_cell.angle_alpha   90.00
_cell.angle_beta   90.00
_cell.angle_gamma   90.00
#
_symmetry.space_group_name_H-M   'P 1'
#
loop_
_entity.id
_entity.type
_entity.pdbx_description
1 polymer ?
#
loop_
_entity_poly.entity_id
_entity_poly.type
_entity_poly.pdbx_seq_one_letter_code
_entity_poly.pdbx_strand_id
1 'polypeptide(L)'
;MKKERGHSVTVKSDKGKTDWEKLRAQPDSEVVFTEDAPVTSPEDWANAIAHKGLPVPARKTQIALRVDDDVLTWFKAQGAGYQTRMNAVLRAFRDAHSRSTETQQ
;
A
#
# COMPACT_ATOMS: atom_id res chain seq x y z
N MET A 1 -15.62 -26.64 15.75
CA MET A 1 -14.38 -25.86 16.00
C MET A 1 -14.29 -24.75 14.96
N LYS A 2 -14.12 -23.50 15.40
CA LYS A 2 -14.17 -22.29 14.58
C LYS A 2 -12.90 -22.17 13.71
N LYS A 3 -13.03 -21.99 12.39
CA LYS A 3 -11.94 -21.50 11.53
C LYS A 3 -12.33 -20.12 10.98
N GLU A 4 -11.72 -19.14 11.61
CA GLU A 4 -11.25 -17.84 11.10
C GLU A 4 -12.02 -17.18 9.96
N ARG A 5 -12.80 -16.16 10.32
CA ARG A 5 -13.32 -15.14 9.39
C ARG A 5 -12.20 -14.16 9.06
N GLY A 6 -11.36 -14.51 8.08
CA GLY A 6 -10.56 -13.52 7.38
C GLY A 6 -11.49 -12.61 6.59
N HIS A 7 -11.54 -11.31 6.93
CA HIS A 7 -12.17 -10.33 6.06
C HIS A 7 -11.34 -10.24 4.77
N SER A 8 -11.77 -10.95 3.74
CA SER A 8 -11.35 -10.67 2.36
C SER A 8 -11.84 -9.26 2.03
N VAL A 9 -10.97 -8.26 2.17
CA VAL A 9 -11.20 -6.97 1.52
C VAL A 9 -11.02 -7.23 0.04
N THR A 10 -12.10 -7.72 -0.57
CA THR A 10 -12.32 -7.57 -2.00
C THR A 10 -12.40 -6.07 -2.18
N VAL A 11 -11.29 -5.43 -2.53
CA VAL A 11 -11.36 -4.14 -3.21
C VAL A 11 -12.11 -4.48 -4.50
N LYS A 12 -13.44 -4.34 -4.48
CA LYS A 12 -14.20 -4.19 -5.70
C LYS A 12 -13.67 -2.87 -6.27
N SER A 13 -12.63 -2.94 -7.08
CA SER A 13 -12.50 -1.89 -8.08
C SER A 13 -13.83 -1.93 -8.83
N ASP A 14 -14.40 -0.78 -9.15
CA ASP A 14 -15.43 -0.74 -10.16
C ASP A 14 -14.95 -1.62 -11.32
N LYS A 15 -15.82 -2.52 -11.80
CA LYS A 15 -15.47 -3.37 -12.94
C LYS A 15 -14.99 -2.41 -14.02
N GLY A 16 -13.69 -2.44 -14.31
CA GLY A 16 -13.12 -1.56 -15.32
C GLY A 16 -13.95 -1.74 -16.58
N LYS A 17 -14.25 -0.64 -17.28
CA LYS A 17 -14.99 -0.69 -18.56
C LYS A 17 -14.20 -1.43 -19.66
N THR A 18 -13.00 -1.91 -19.33
CA THR A 18 -12.12 -2.69 -20.19
C THR A 18 -12.69 -4.09 -20.41
N ASP A 19 -12.96 -4.40 -21.66
CA ASP A 19 -13.20 -5.76 -22.13
C ASP A 19 -11.87 -6.51 -22.24
N TRP A 20 -11.58 -7.32 -21.21
CA TRP A 20 -10.35 -8.10 -21.11
C TRP A 20 -10.29 -9.29 -22.05
N GLU A 21 -11.42 -9.78 -22.56
CA GLU A 21 -11.44 -10.87 -23.54
C GLU A 21 -11.08 -10.32 -24.92
N LYS A 22 -11.69 -9.19 -25.29
CA LYS A 22 -11.34 -8.48 -26.53
C LYS A 22 -9.87 -8.07 -26.56
N LEU A 23 -9.36 -7.46 -25.48
CA LEU A 23 -7.97 -7.00 -25.42
C LEU A 23 -6.97 -8.15 -25.55
N ARG A 24 -7.25 -9.32 -24.96
CA ARG A 24 -6.38 -10.50 -25.08
C ARG A 24 -6.40 -11.16 -26.46
N ALA A 25 -7.47 -10.98 -27.22
CA ALA A 25 -7.61 -11.52 -28.56
C ALA A 25 -7.08 -10.58 -29.65
N GLN A 26 -6.77 -9.33 -29.32
CA GLN A 26 -6.25 -8.34 -30.27
C GLN A 26 -4.79 -8.64 -30.61
N PRO A 27 -4.41 -8.72 -31.90
CA PRO A 27 -3.02 -8.87 -32.30
C PRO A 27 -2.24 -7.55 -32.16
N ASP A 28 -0.95 -7.64 -31.84
CA ASP A 28 -0.07 -6.47 -31.66
C ASP A 28 -0.03 -5.55 -32.89
N SER A 29 -0.23 -6.09 -34.10
CA SER A 29 -0.27 -5.30 -35.34
C SER A 29 -1.43 -4.30 -35.42
N GLU A 30 -2.47 -4.49 -34.60
CA GLU A 30 -3.63 -3.58 -34.52
C GLU A 30 -3.49 -2.51 -33.42
N VAL A 31 -2.38 -2.51 -32.67
CA VAL A 31 -2.11 -1.50 -31.64
C VAL A 31 -1.75 -0.18 -32.30
N VAL A 32 -2.56 0.85 -32.05
CA VAL A 32 -2.33 2.20 -32.59
C VAL A 32 -1.49 3.00 -31.60
N PHE A 33 -0.37 3.52 -32.08
CA PHE A 33 0.46 4.46 -31.32
C PHE A 33 0.00 5.89 -31.61
N THR A 34 -0.10 6.68 -30.55
CA THR A 34 -0.54 8.09 -30.62
C THR A 34 0.48 8.98 -29.93
N GLU A 35 0.33 10.30 -30.01
CA GLU A 35 1.21 11.23 -29.30
C GLU A 35 1.18 11.01 -27.78
N ASP A 36 0.01 10.67 -27.22
CA ASP A 36 -0.17 10.34 -25.80
C ASP A 36 0.32 8.91 -25.43
N ALA A 37 0.56 8.05 -26.44
CA ALA A 37 1.01 6.67 -26.26
C ALA A 37 2.02 6.29 -27.37
N PRO A 38 3.24 6.85 -27.32
CA PRO A 38 4.25 6.61 -28.33
C PRO A 38 4.84 5.19 -28.21
N VAL A 39 5.51 4.75 -29.27
CA VAL A 39 6.31 3.52 -29.25
C VAL A 39 7.47 3.72 -28.28
N THR A 40 7.63 2.82 -27.30
CA THR A 40 8.78 2.85 -26.39
C THR A 40 9.97 2.13 -26.99
N SER A 41 11.15 2.72 -26.87
CA SER A 41 12.45 2.15 -27.21
C SER A 41 13.19 1.67 -25.95
N PRO A 42 14.21 0.80 -26.07
CA PRO A 42 15.05 0.42 -24.94
C PRO A 42 15.75 1.61 -24.24
N GLU A 43 16.00 2.69 -24.97
CA GLU A 43 16.64 3.91 -24.44
C GLU A 43 15.75 4.62 -23.42
N ASP A 44 14.42 4.57 -23.61
CA ASP A 44 13.45 5.12 -22.67
C ASP A 44 13.51 4.43 -21.30
N TRP A 45 14.01 3.19 -21.28
CA TRP A 45 14.15 2.38 -20.07
C TRP A 45 15.58 2.33 -19.54
N ALA A 46 16.56 2.97 -20.18
CA ALA A 46 17.97 2.87 -19.82
C ALA A 46 18.26 3.30 -18.37
N ASN A 47 17.51 4.28 -17.86
CA ASN A 47 17.62 4.78 -16.50
C ASN A 47 16.45 4.37 -15.60
N ALA A 48 15.58 3.47 -16.07
CA ALA A 48 14.43 3.03 -15.30
C ALA A 48 14.89 2.23 -14.08
N ILE A 49 14.46 2.65 -12.89
CA ILE A 49 14.70 1.90 -11.66
C ILE A 49 13.67 0.77 -11.59
N ALA A 50 14.10 -0.45 -11.93
CA ALA A 50 13.29 -1.62 -11.70
C ALA A 50 13.11 -1.82 -10.19
N HIS A 51 11.87 -1.68 -9.71
CA HIS A 51 11.50 -1.99 -8.32
C HIS A 51 11.49 -3.51 -8.11
N LYS A 52 12.67 -4.15 -8.18
CA LYS A 52 12.85 -5.58 -7.98
C LYS A 52 13.26 -5.82 -6.53
N GLY A 53 12.33 -6.34 -5.72
CA GLY A 53 12.64 -6.71 -4.33
C GLY A 53 12.58 -5.57 -3.31
N LEU A 54 11.92 -4.44 -3.61
CA LEU A 54 11.59 -3.49 -2.55
C LEU A 54 10.71 -4.20 -1.51
N PRO A 55 10.98 -4.02 -0.21
CA PRO A 55 10.10 -4.52 0.84
C PRO A 55 8.70 -3.97 0.59
N VAL A 56 7.74 -4.86 0.31
CA VAL A 56 6.34 -4.47 0.25
C VAL A 56 6.00 -3.88 1.62
N PRO A 57 5.49 -2.64 1.70
CA PRO A 57 5.15 -2.05 2.98
C PRO A 57 4.22 -2.99 3.74
N ALA A 58 4.58 -3.32 4.98
CA ALA A 58 3.76 -4.19 5.81
C ALA A 58 2.34 -3.63 5.86
N ARG A 59 1.35 -4.49 5.58
CA ARG A 59 -0.05 -4.10 5.55
C ARG A 59 -0.45 -3.48 6.89
N LYS A 60 -0.99 -2.26 6.84
CA LYS A 60 -1.62 -1.62 8.00
C LYS A 60 -3.04 -2.16 8.12
N THR A 61 -3.41 -2.56 9.32
CA THR A 61 -4.79 -2.96 9.60
C THR A 61 -5.59 -1.71 9.94
N GLN A 62 -6.67 -1.45 9.20
CA GLN A 62 -7.60 -0.38 9.53
C GLN A 62 -8.47 -0.81 10.71
N ILE A 63 -8.41 -0.06 11.79
CA ILE A 63 -9.19 -0.30 13.01
C ILE A 63 -9.90 0.98 13.43
N ALA A 64 -11.01 0.85 14.13
CA ALA A 64 -11.61 1.95 14.88
C ALA A 64 -10.96 2.00 16.27
N LEU A 65 -10.07 2.97 16.48
CA LEU A 65 -9.42 3.22 17.77
C LEU A 65 -9.94 4.54 18.34
N ARG A 66 -10.30 4.54 19.63
CA ARG A 66 -10.57 5.77 20.37
C ARG A 66 -9.25 6.31 20.92
N VAL A 67 -9.03 7.59 20.74
CA VAL A 67 -7.87 8.35 21.24
C VAL A 67 -8.41 9.61 21.88
N ASP A 68 -7.81 10.05 22.97
CA ASP A 68 -8.18 11.30 23.64
C ASP A 68 -8.01 12.49 22.67
N ASP A 69 -8.88 13.48 22.83
CA ASP A 69 -8.98 14.60 21.90
C ASP A 69 -7.74 15.49 21.90
N ASP A 70 -7.13 15.70 23.07
CA ASP A 70 -5.90 16.47 23.25
C ASP A 70 -4.71 15.80 22.53
N VAL A 71 -4.57 14.49 22.65
CA VAL A 71 -3.54 13.69 21.97
C VAL A 71 -3.73 13.76 20.46
N LEU A 72 -4.97 13.57 19.99
CA LEU A 72 -5.27 13.64 18.56
C LEU A 72 -4.99 15.04 17.98
N THR A 73 -5.39 16.08 18.71
CA THR A 73 -5.16 17.48 18.34
C THR A 73 -3.68 17.80 18.27
N TRP A 74 -2.89 17.34 19.24
CA TRP A 74 -1.43 17.52 19.24
C TRP A 74 -0.76 16.89 18.02
N PHE A 75 -1.12 15.65 17.65
CA PHE A 75 -0.58 15.02 16.45
C PHE A 75 -1.01 15.74 15.16
N LYS A 76 -2.27 16.17 15.07
CA LYS A 76 -2.78 16.92 13.90
C LYS A 76 -2.06 18.26 13.71
N ALA A 77 -1.71 18.95 14.80
CA ALA A 77 -0.98 20.23 14.75
C ALA A 77 0.40 20.11 14.08
N GLN A 78 0.97 18.91 14.03
CA GLN A 78 2.25 18.64 13.33
C GLN A 78 2.11 18.54 11.80
N GLY A 79 0.89 18.75 11.25
CA GLY A 79 0.64 18.79 9.82
C GLY A 79 0.42 17.43 9.15
N ALA A 80 0.62 17.38 7.83
CA ALA A 80 0.41 16.18 7.02
C ALA A 80 1.20 14.98 7.56
N GLY A 81 0.60 13.78 7.47
CA GLY A 81 1.23 12.54 7.94
C GLY A 81 1.13 12.28 9.45
N TYR A 82 0.25 12.99 10.17
CA TYR A 82 0.07 12.80 11.63
C TYR A 82 -0.24 11.35 12.03
N GLN A 83 -1.03 10.62 11.24
CA GLN A 83 -1.31 9.20 11.49
C GLN A 83 -0.05 8.33 11.36
N THR A 84 0.85 8.66 10.43
CA THR A 84 2.12 7.95 10.26
C THR A 84 3.03 8.18 11.47
N ARG A 85 3.11 9.42 11.97
CA ARG A 85 3.86 9.74 13.20
C ARG A 85 3.27 9.05 14.43
N MET A 86 1.96 9.10 14.60
CA MET A 86 1.26 8.40 15.68
C MET A 86 1.55 6.89 15.65
N ASN A 87 1.48 6.27 14.47
CA ASN A 87 1.82 4.86 14.33
C ASN A 87 3.30 4.57 14.61
N ALA A 88 4.23 5.49 14.30
CA ALA A 88 5.65 5.32 14.62
C ALA A 88 5.89 5.30 16.15
N VAL A 89 5.20 6.17 16.90
CA VAL A 89 5.24 6.17 18.37
C VAL A 89 4.71 4.86 18.93
N LEU A 90 3.58 4.35 18.43
CA LEU A 90 3.02 3.07 18.86
C LEU A 90 4.00 1.90 18.61
N ARG A 91 4.70 1.91 17.47
CA ARG A 91 5.74 0.90 17.15
C ARG A 91 6.92 0.99 18.11
N ALA A 92 7.44 2.19 18.34
CA ALA A 92 8.56 2.40 19.25
C ALA A 92 8.23 1.96 20.68
N PHE A 93 7.03 2.28 21.16
CA PHE A 93 6.53 1.83 22.46
C PHE A 93 6.48 0.30 22.54
N ARG A 94 5.86 -0.36 21.56
CA ARG A 94 5.82 -1.83 21.47
C ARG A 94 7.22 -2.43 21.52
N ASP A 95 8.13 -1.97 20.67
CA ASP A 95 9.47 -2.54 20.53
C ASP A 95 10.31 -2.36 21.82
N ALA A 96 10.12 -1.25 22.52
CA ALA A 96 10.73 -1.04 23.84
C ALA A 96 10.23 -2.06 24.88
N HIS A 97 8.93 -2.37 24.90
CA HIS A 97 8.35 -3.31 25.86
C HIS A 97 8.61 -4.78 25.51
N SER A 98 8.68 -5.13 24.23
CA SER A 98 9.01 -6.50 23.79
C SER A 98 10.43 -6.91 24.20
N ARG A 99 11.40 -5.97 24.14
CA ARG A 99 12.78 -6.23 24.59
C ARG A 99 12.89 -6.51 26.09
N SER A 100 12.08 -5.84 26.91
CA SER A 100 12.06 -6.10 28.36
C SER A 100 11.47 -7.46 28.73
N THR A 101 10.51 -7.97 27.94
CA THR A 101 9.88 -9.28 28.20
C THR A 101 10.74 -10.47 27.77
N GLU A 102 11.65 -10.28 26.80
CA GLU A 102 12.63 -11.31 26.40
C GLU A 102 13.81 -11.45 27.37
N THR A 103 14.07 -10.44 28.21
CA THR A 103 15.17 -10.47 29.19
C THR A 103 14.75 -11.12 30.53
N GLN A 104 13.46 -11.45 30.69
CA GLN A 104 12.90 -12.06 31.91
C GLN A 104 12.39 -13.50 31.72
N GLN A 105 12.75 -14.15 30.61
CA GLN A 105 12.51 -15.58 30.36
C GLN A 105 13.83 -16.34 30.23
#